data_AF-A0A9P1FTY3-F1
#
_entry.id   AF-A0A9P1FTY3-F1
#
_cell.length_a   1.000
_cell.length_b   1.000
_cell.length_c   1.000
_cell.angle_alpha   90.00
_cell.angle_beta   90.00
_cell.angle_gamma   90.00
#
_symmetry.space_group_name_H-M   'P 1'
#
loop_
_entity.id
_entity.type
_entity.pdbx_description
1 polymer ?
#
loop_
_entity_poly.entity_id
_entity_poly.type
_entity_poly.pdbx_seq_one_letter_code
_entity_poly.pdbx_strand_id
1 'polypeptide(L)'
;MAMKVTAELMSGEVIALDVPSEMKIKELKEELEAFNPLEDDVARLFSTASIIVGGEQLTDPETTVSETLPLDGAHVQVVFVSIPAIVCSSLRQSVCSVKELHVICIPPTGTLIWPHAFQGCHSLLRLLIPDTMAQIGDFAFEGCSSLQKLCILGSSMIRIGNHAFGGCSSVTRLALPDSVTQIGGGAFFRCSSLTTLTIPESVTCIKDSTFGGCSSLRSLTIPASVTSIGNHAFAGCSSLSSLDIPNGVAEIGYNAFFGCSSLTSLTVPESVTCIKDGTFGECSALRSLTIPASVTSIGNHAFAGCSSLIRLDIPNGVAEIGYNAFFGCSSLTTLTIPESVTCIKAGCISLTRLDVPNAVTEIGVNAFHGCSSLTSLTIPETVREIGSNDKKRRPTRRGRGGRRSRAVNEVEDAAVL
;
A
#
# COMPACT_ATOMS: atom_id res chain seq x y z
N MET A 1 15.82 -23.52 -41.88
CA MET A 1 14.98 -22.42 -42.39
C MET A 1 15.69 -21.14 -42.01
N ALA A 2 16.08 -20.29 -42.95
CA ALA A 2 16.74 -19.03 -42.62
C ALA A 2 15.74 -18.15 -41.86
N MET A 3 16.04 -17.87 -40.60
CA MET A 3 15.19 -17.14 -39.66
C MET A 3 15.01 -15.70 -40.15
N LYS A 4 13.78 -15.20 -40.07
CA LYS A 4 13.49 -13.79 -40.29
C LYS A 4 13.33 -13.18 -38.90
N VAL A 5 14.46 -12.93 -38.23
CA VAL A 5 14.50 -11.95 -37.14
C VAL A 5 14.10 -10.62 -37.78
N THR A 6 12.80 -10.32 -37.80
CA THR A 6 12.33 -9.01 -38.22
C THR A 6 12.56 -8.10 -37.03
N ALA A 7 13.77 -7.57 -36.90
CA ALA A 7 13.93 -6.37 -36.09
C ALA A 7 13.30 -5.23 -36.87
N GLU A 8 12.12 -4.81 -36.42
CA GLU A 8 11.66 -3.47 -36.75
C GLU A 8 12.51 -2.51 -35.92
N LEU A 9 13.48 -1.88 -36.58
CA LEU A 9 14.17 -0.69 -36.08
C LEU A 9 13.14 0.43 -35.99
N MET A 10 12.39 0.45 -34.90
CA MET A 10 11.59 1.59 -34.51
C MET A 10 12.59 2.63 -34.02
N SER A 11 12.96 3.54 -34.94
CA SER A 11 13.80 4.72 -34.71
C SER A 11 15.27 4.51 -34.28
N GLY A 12 15.89 3.35 -34.53
CA GLY A 12 17.34 3.15 -34.31
C GLY A 12 17.77 2.86 -32.86
N GLU A 13 16.82 2.79 -31.92
CA GLU A 13 17.13 2.80 -30.48
C GLU A 13 16.38 1.74 -29.65
N VAL A 14 15.46 1.01 -30.30
CA VAL A 14 14.69 -0.13 -29.76
C VAL A 14 14.81 -1.27 -30.74
N ILE A 15 15.18 -2.45 -30.24
CA ILE A 15 15.25 -3.67 -31.05
C ILE A 15 14.22 -4.64 -30.51
N ALA A 16 13.11 -4.77 -31.23
CA ALA A 16 12.13 -5.82 -31.01
C ALA A 16 12.53 -7.04 -31.83
N LEU A 17 12.73 -8.18 -31.18
CA LEU A 17 13.05 -9.44 -31.81
C LEU A 17 11.85 -10.37 -31.66
N ASP A 18 11.36 -10.89 -32.77
CA ASP A 18 10.45 -12.03 -32.75
C ASP A 18 11.28 -13.31 -32.64
N VAL A 19 11.22 -13.96 -31.49
CA VAL A 19 12.02 -15.13 -31.13
C VAL A 19 11.10 -16.35 -30.99
N PRO A 20 11.35 -17.47 -31.71
CA PRO A 20 10.61 -18.71 -31.51
C PRO A 20 10.76 -19.21 -30.08
N SER A 21 9.65 -19.64 -29.47
CA SER A 21 9.65 -20.06 -28.07
C SER A 21 10.52 -21.31 -27.81
N GLU A 22 10.70 -22.19 -28.79
CA GLU A 22 11.57 -23.39 -28.67
C GLU A 22 13.06 -23.12 -28.98
N MET A 23 13.44 -21.89 -29.33
CA MET A 23 14.83 -21.57 -29.66
C MET A 23 15.75 -21.79 -28.45
N LYS A 24 16.92 -22.41 -28.65
CA LYS A 24 17.91 -22.56 -27.57
C LYS A 24 18.60 -21.24 -27.28
N ILE A 25 19.02 -21.03 -26.04
CA ILE A 25 19.70 -19.78 -25.66
C ILE A 25 21.05 -19.58 -26.37
N LYS A 26 21.77 -20.67 -26.63
CA LYS A 26 22.95 -20.61 -27.50
C LYS A 26 22.62 -20.12 -28.90
N GLU A 27 21.55 -20.63 -29.50
CA GLU A 27 21.12 -20.23 -30.85
C GLU A 27 20.64 -18.78 -30.87
N LEU A 28 19.93 -18.34 -29.83
CA LEU A 28 19.55 -16.95 -29.66
C LEU A 28 20.78 -16.03 -29.51
N LYS A 29 21.80 -16.45 -28.76
CA LYS A 29 23.08 -15.71 -28.66
C LYS A 29 23.79 -15.63 -30.01
N GLU A 30 23.94 -16.76 -30.69
CA GLU A 30 24.60 -16.84 -32.00
C GLU A 30 23.86 -16.00 -33.05
N GLU A 31 22.52 -15.99 -33.04
CA GLU A 31 21.73 -15.14 -33.93
C GLU A 31 21.82 -13.67 -33.55
N LEU A 32 21.82 -13.31 -32.27
CA LEU A 32 22.04 -11.92 -31.81
C LEU A 32 23.42 -11.39 -32.20
N GLU A 33 24.46 -12.22 -32.09
CA GLU A 33 25.82 -11.91 -32.54
C GLU A 33 25.90 -11.80 -34.07
N ALA A 34 25.16 -12.64 -34.80
CA ALA A 34 25.08 -12.61 -36.26
C ALA A 34 24.19 -11.49 -36.81
N PHE A 35 23.24 -10.98 -36.01
CA PHE A 35 22.22 -10.02 -36.45
C PHE A 35 22.82 -8.67 -36.87
N ASN A 36 24.02 -8.32 -36.38
CA ASN A 36 24.82 -7.11 -36.62
C ASN A 36 24.26 -6.10 -37.65
N PRO A 37 23.20 -5.32 -37.31
CA PRO A 37 22.62 -4.35 -38.21
C PRO A 37 22.94 -2.95 -37.66
N LEU A 38 23.96 -2.32 -38.24
CA LEU A 38 24.25 -0.89 -38.17
C LEU A 38 24.86 -0.35 -36.85
N GLU A 39 25.99 0.34 -37.03
CA GLU A 39 26.78 1.17 -36.09
C GLU A 39 27.37 0.52 -34.81
N ASP A 40 28.60 0.94 -34.48
CA ASP A 40 29.45 0.43 -33.40
C ASP A 40 28.79 0.39 -32.00
N ASP A 41 27.71 1.17 -31.79
CA ASP A 41 27.02 1.26 -30.50
C ASP A 41 26.05 0.08 -30.26
N VAL A 42 25.42 -0.48 -31.31
CA VAL A 42 24.51 -1.63 -31.20
C VAL A 42 25.30 -2.93 -30.98
N ALA A 43 26.45 -3.07 -31.64
CA ALA A 43 27.37 -4.19 -31.39
C ALA A 43 27.93 -4.19 -29.95
N ARG A 44 28.13 -3.01 -29.34
CA ARG A 44 28.49 -2.87 -27.91
C ARG A 44 27.35 -3.24 -26.97
N LEU A 45 26.10 -2.94 -27.32
CA LEU A 45 24.91 -3.36 -26.58
C LEU A 45 24.80 -4.89 -26.52
N PHE A 46 24.95 -5.59 -27.65
CA PHE A 46 24.85 -7.05 -27.68
C PHE A 46 26.08 -7.77 -27.10
N SER A 47 27.29 -7.25 -27.28
CA SER A 47 28.50 -7.85 -26.69
C SER A 47 28.59 -7.71 -25.17
N THR A 48 27.79 -6.82 -24.55
CA THR A 48 27.71 -6.64 -23.10
C THR A 48 26.39 -7.09 -22.49
N ALA A 49 25.37 -7.37 -23.30
CA ALA A 49 24.09 -7.89 -22.85
C ALA A 49 24.25 -9.34 -22.37
N SER A 50 24.13 -9.53 -21.06
CA SER A 50 23.84 -10.86 -20.53
C SER A 50 22.37 -11.17 -20.78
N ILE A 51 22.08 -12.22 -21.56
CA ILE A 51 20.72 -12.78 -21.64
C ILE A 51 20.45 -13.43 -20.29
N ILE A 52 19.69 -12.73 -19.45
CA ILE A 52 19.33 -13.22 -18.13
C ILE A 52 17.85 -13.56 -18.19
N VAL A 53 17.54 -14.81 -17.89
CA VAL A 53 16.18 -15.32 -17.99
C VAL A 53 15.89 -16.08 -16.72
N GLY A 54 14.81 -15.69 -16.07
CA GLY A 54 14.33 -16.40 -14.90
C GLY A 54 14.99 -16.04 -13.56
N GLY A 55 16.01 -15.17 -13.53
CA GLY A 55 16.68 -14.72 -12.29
C GLY A 55 18.05 -15.35 -12.04
N GLU A 56 18.51 -16.25 -12.91
CA GLU A 56 19.88 -16.76 -12.95
C GLU A 56 20.53 -16.36 -14.28
N GLN A 57 21.83 -16.05 -14.24
CA GLN A 57 22.62 -15.95 -15.46
C GLN A 57 22.65 -17.35 -16.07
N LEU A 58 22.00 -17.54 -17.21
CA LEU A 58 21.92 -18.86 -17.83
C LEU A 58 23.30 -19.29 -18.27
N THR A 59 23.81 -20.29 -17.56
CA THR A 59 25.08 -20.94 -17.86
C THR A 59 24.88 -22.21 -18.69
N ASP A 60 23.65 -22.73 -18.78
CA ASP A 60 23.31 -23.87 -19.63
C ASP A 60 22.87 -23.40 -21.04
N PRO A 61 23.73 -23.57 -22.06
CA PRO A 61 23.45 -23.14 -23.43
C PRO A 61 22.30 -23.90 -24.11
N GLU A 62 21.90 -25.06 -23.57
CA GLU A 62 20.93 -25.96 -24.21
C GLU A 62 19.49 -25.69 -23.79
N THR A 63 19.25 -24.86 -22.78
CA THR A 63 17.89 -24.50 -22.33
C THR A 63 17.17 -23.68 -23.40
N THR A 64 15.87 -23.95 -23.59
CA THR A 64 15.04 -23.24 -24.56
C THR A 64 14.43 -21.96 -24.00
N VAL A 65 14.06 -21.01 -24.88
CA VAL A 65 13.41 -19.73 -24.51
C VAL A 65 12.10 -19.97 -23.74
N SER A 66 11.36 -21.04 -24.06
CA SER A 66 10.10 -21.43 -23.40
C SER A 66 10.29 -22.09 -22.03
N GLU A 67 11.37 -22.85 -21.84
CA GLU A 67 11.74 -23.43 -20.54
C GLU A 67 12.20 -22.34 -19.56
N THR A 68 12.86 -21.31 -20.07
CA THR A 68 13.33 -20.17 -19.28
C THR A 68 12.25 -19.09 -19.10
N LEU A 69 11.35 -18.98 -20.08
CA LEU A 69 10.14 -18.18 -20.04
C LEU A 69 8.90 -19.02 -20.38
N PRO A 70 8.14 -19.56 -19.40
CA PRO A 70 6.89 -20.26 -19.71
C PRO A 70 5.90 -19.30 -20.37
N LEU A 71 5.80 -19.35 -21.69
CA LEU A 71 5.05 -18.44 -22.55
C LEU A 71 4.10 -19.30 -23.38
N ASP A 72 2.83 -18.93 -23.39
CA ASP A 72 1.82 -19.58 -24.25
C ASP A 72 1.88 -18.93 -25.64
N GLY A 73 2.71 -19.49 -26.53
CA GLY A 73 2.84 -18.99 -27.90
C GLY A 73 3.98 -19.65 -28.67
N ALA A 74 3.84 -19.76 -30.00
CA ALA A 74 4.90 -20.26 -30.87
C ALA A 74 6.06 -19.25 -31.04
N HIS A 75 5.80 -17.97 -30.74
CA HIS A 75 6.67 -16.83 -30.97
C HIS A 75 6.58 -15.84 -29.82
N VAL A 76 7.69 -15.18 -29.49
CA VAL A 76 7.83 -14.25 -28.37
C VAL A 76 8.49 -12.97 -28.87
N GLN A 77 7.84 -11.81 -28.67
CA GLN A 77 8.54 -10.55 -28.89
C GLN A 77 9.37 -10.17 -27.65
N VAL A 78 10.69 -10.16 -27.83
CA VAL A 78 11.68 -9.67 -26.86
C VAL A 78 12.12 -8.29 -27.29
N VAL A 79 11.96 -7.28 -26.44
CA VAL A 79 12.39 -5.92 -26.75
C VAL A 79 13.60 -5.53 -25.92
N PHE A 80 14.69 -5.21 -26.61
CA PHE A 80 15.87 -4.58 -26.05
C PHE A 80 15.74 -3.06 -26.23
N VAL A 81 15.88 -2.32 -25.13
CA VAL A 81 15.75 -0.86 -25.13
C VAL A 81 17.08 -0.25 -24.70
N SER A 82 17.70 0.57 -25.55
CA SER A 82 18.96 1.24 -25.21
C SER A 82 18.75 2.41 -24.23
N ILE A 83 19.72 2.72 -23.36
CA ILE A 83 19.59 3.79 -22.34
C ILE A 83 19.48 5.21 -22.88
N PRO A 84 20.18 5.63 -23.96
CA PRO A 84 19.94 6.93 -24.59
C PRO A 84 18.48 7.09 -25.04
N ALA A 85 17.81 5.98 -25.40
CA ALA A 85 16.45 5.94 -25.91
C ALA A 85 15.38 6.25 -24.84
N ILE A 86 15.61 5.78 -23.61
CA ILE A 86 14.67 5.97 -22.48
C ILE A 86 14.56 7.46 -22.08
N VAL A 87 15.46 8.30 -22.58
CA VAL A 87 15.45 9.76 -22.40
C VAL A 87 14.32 10.45 -23.20
N CYS A 88 13.77 9.80 -24.24
CA CYS A 88 12.85 10.46 -25.18
C CYS A 88 11.37 10.09 -24.94
N SER A 89 10.49 11.10 -24.80
CA SER A 89 9.04 10.92 -24.68
C SER A 89 8.40 10.20 -25.87
N SER A 90 9.01 10.30 -27.06
CA SER A 90 8.56 9.63 -28.28
C SER A 90 8.70 8.11 -28.21
N LEU A 91 9.70 7.60 -27.48
CA LEU A 91 9.95 6.16 -27.33
C LEU A 91 8.91 5.50 -26.42
N ARG A 92 8.41 6.22 -25.42
CA ARG A 92 7.34 5.75 -24.51
C ARG A 92 6.10 5.33 -25.30
N GLN A 93 5.69 6.15 -26.27
CA GLN A 93 4.53 5.87 -27.11
C GLN A 93 4.76 4.65 -28.01
N SER A 94 5.98 4.52 -28.57
CA SER A 94 6.36 3.37 -29.39
C SER A 94 6.37 2.06 -28.59
N VAL A 95 7.03 2.02 -27.43
CA VAL A 95 7.09 0.82 -26.58
C VAL A 95 5.71 0.44 -26.04
N CYS A 96 4.89 1.40 -25.59
CA CYS A 96 3.52 1.13 -25.13
C CYS A 96 2.57 0.68 -26.26
N SER A 97 2.89 0.98 -27.53
CA SER A 97 2.08 0.57 -28.68
C SER A 97 2.36 -0.86 -29.16
N VAL A 98 3.44 -1.49 -28.67
CA VAL A 98 3.78 -2.89 -28.98
C VAL A 98 2.77 -3.81 -28.31
N LYS A 99 1.86 -4.36 -29.12
CA LYS A 99 0.72 -5.17 -28.64
C LYS A 99 1.15 -6.43 -27.87
N GLU A 100 2.33 -6.96 -28.18
CA GLU A 100 2.84 -8.25 -27.67
C GLU A 100 4.20 -8.10 -26.98
N LEU A 101 4.39 -7.04 -26.19
CA LEU A 101 5.64 -6.83 -25.46
C LEU A 101 5.78 -7.80 -24.27
N HIS A 102 6.39 -8.97 -24.48
CA HIS A 102 6.42 -10.01 -23.45
C HIS A 102 7.58 -9.83 -22.45
N VAL A 103 8.73 -9.34 -22.91
CA VAL A 103 9.95 -9.19 -22.11
C VAL A 103 10.68 -7.90 -22.45
N ILE A 104 11.07 -7.16 -21.41
CA ILE A 104 12.00 -6.03 -21.52
C ILE A 104 13.29 -6.38 -20.78
N CYS A 105 14.40 -6.31 -21.51
CA CYS A 105 15.75 -6.38 -20.97
C CYS A 105 16.36 -4.97 -21.00
N ILE A 106 16.64 -4.41 -19.83
CA ILE A 106 17.35 -3.15 -19.73
C ILE A 106 18.86 -3.47 -19.78
N PRO A 107 19.62 -2.92 -20.72
CA PRO A 107 21.06 -3.17 -20.82
C PRO A 107 21.78 -2.62 -19.58
N PRO A 108 22.94 -3.21 -19.21
CA PRO A 108 23.63 -2.87 -17.96
C PRO A 108 24.35 -1.51 -17.99
N THR A 109 24.13 -0.68 -19.01
CA THR A 109 24.74 0.64 -19.11
C THR A 109 23.94 1.69 -18.31
N GLY A 110 24.60 2.58 -17.58
CA GLY A 110 23.92 3.55 -16.70
C GLY A 110 23.33 2.97 -15.41
N THR A 111 22.77 3.84 -14.57
CA THR A 111 22.36 3.51 -13.19
C THR A 111 20.93 3.92 -12.85
N LEU A 112 20.17 4.45 -13.81
CA LEU A 112 18.83 5.01 -13.60
C LEU A 112 17.88 4.55 -14.70
N ILE A 113 16.77 3.94 -14.30
CA ILE A 113 15.57 3.82 -15.13
C ILE A 113 14.80 5.13 -14.98
N TRP A 114 14.54 5.84 -16.07
CA TRP A 114 13.97 7.19 -15.99
C TRP A 114 12.52 7.20 -15.50
N PRO A 115 12.06 8.33 -14.93
CA PRO A 115 10.67 8.51 -14.61
C PRO A 115 9.75 8.25 -15.82
N HIS A 116 8.61 7.60 -15.57
CA HIS A 116 7.57 7.24 -16.53
C HIS A 116 7.99 6.26 -17.66
N ALA A 117 9.21 5.70 -17.65
CA ALA A 117 9.87 5.08 -18.81
C ALA A 117 8.99 4.09 -19.60
N PHE A 118 8.24 3.27 -18.88
CA PHE A 118 7.33 2.22 -19.35
C PHE A 118 5.93 2.38 -18.75
N GLN A 119 5.55 3.62 -18.42
CA GLN A 119 4.22 3.90 -17.87
C GLN A 119 3.14 3.47 -18.87
N GLY A 120 2.17 2.68 -18.40
CA GLY A 120 1.06 2.19 -19.20
C GLY A 120 1.45 1.09 -20.20
N CYS A 121 2.60 0.42 -20.04
CA CYS A 121 2.92 -0.78 -20.80
C CYS A 121 2.06 -1.99 -20.33
N HIS A 122 0.77 -1.98 -20.66
CA HIS A 122 -0.21 -2.97 -20.21
C HIS A 122 0.10 -4.40 -20.70
N SER A 123 0.83 -4.57 -21.80
CA SER A 123 1.21 -5.89 -22.33
C SER A 123 2.45 -6.50 -21.69
N LEU A 124 3.22 -5.72 -20.91
CA LEU A 124 4.47 -6.18 -20.31
C LEU A 124 4.23 -7.33 -19.33
N LEU A 125 4.68 -8.53 -19.66
CA LEU A 125 4.51 -9.72 -18.78
C LEU A 125 5.67 -9.92 -17.81
N ARG A 126 6.89 -9.62 -18.26
CA ARG A 126 8.11 -9.94 -17.52
C ARG A 126 9.12 -8.80 -17.61
N LEU A 127 9.64 -8.40 -16.47
CA LEU A 127 10.65 -7.36 -16.36
C LEU A 127 11.87 -7.91 -15.63
N LEU A 128 13.01 -7.71 -16.27
CA LEU A 128 14.30 -7.91 -15.65
C LEU A 128 15.04 -6.59 -15.53
N ILE A 129 15.40 -6.23 -14.30
CA ILE A 129 16.24 -5.08 -14.01
C ILE A 129 17.66 -5.58 -13.70
N PRO A 130 18.70 -5.15 -14.46
CA PRO A 130 20.07 -5.61 -14.24
C PRO A 130 20.69 -5.02 -12.96
N ASP A 131 21.75 -5.66 -12.49
CA ASP A 131 22.48 -5.33 -11.26
C ASP A 131 23.21 -3.98 -11.28
N THR A 132 23.37 -3.37 -12.44
CA THR A 132 23.97 -2.04 -12.59
C THR A 132 22.99 -0.91 -12.28
N MET A 133 21.68 -1.21 -12.17
CA MET A 133 20.66 -0.19 -11.93
C MET A 133 20.59 0.20 -10.46
N ALA A 134 21.01 1.43 -10.16
CA ALA A 134 20.94 1.98 -8.82
C ALA A 134 19.58 2.59 -8.48
N GLN A 135 18.83 3.04 -9.49
CA GLN A 135 17.60 3.81 -9.27
C GLN A 135 16.51 3.46 -10.29
N ILE A 136 15.27 3.37 -9.80
CA ILE A 136 14.05 3.36 -10.61
C ILE A 136 13.35 4.70 -10.42
N GLY A 137 13.09 5.40 -11.52
CA GLY A 137 12.43 6.69 -11.53
C GLY A 137 10.95 6.63 -11.16
N ASP A 138 10.40 7.78 -10.84
CA ASP A 138 8.99 7.91 -10.48
C ASP A 138 8.09 7.47 -11.65
N PHE A 139 7.03 6.71 -11.39
CA PHE A 139 6.10 6.18 -12.38
C PHE A 139 6.70 5.28 -13.47
N ALA A 140 7.96 4.83 -13.31
CA ALA A 140 8.71 4.15 -14.38
C ALA A 140 7.98 2.95 -15.01
N PHE A 141 7.21 2.19 -14.24
CA PHE A 141 6.41 1.03 -14.69
C PHE A 141 4.96 1.13 -14.22
N GLU A 142 4.48 2.33 -13.90
CA GLU A 142 3.10 2.50 -13.44
C GLU A 142 2.13 2.01 -14.52
N GLY A 143 1.12 1.22 -14.16
CA GLY A 143 0.11 0.71 -15.08
C GLY A 143 0.57 -0.45 -15.94
N CYS A 144 1.73 -1.06 -15.68
CA CYS A 144 2.13 -2.34 -16.30
C CYS A 144 1.26 -3.48 -15.73
N SER A 145 -0.03 -3.50 -16.05
CA SER A 145 -1.05 -4.32 -15.39
C SER A 145 -0.86 -5.82 -15.58
N SER A 146 -0.24 -6.24 -16.68
CA SER A 146 0.02 -7.66 -16.98
C SER A 146 1.38 -8.14 -16.48
N LEU A 147 2.16 -7.30 -15.78
CA LEU A 147 3.48 -7.69 -15.28
C LEU A 147 3.32 -8.79 -14.23
N GLN A 148 3.74 -10.00 -14.55
CA GLN A 148 3.62 -11.18 -13.70
C GLN A 148 4.94 -11.48 -12.97
N LYS A 149 6.06 -11.40 -13.69
CA LYS A 149 7.40 -11.71 -13.16
C LYS A 149 8.26 -10.46 -13.15
N LEU A 150 8.60 -9.98 -11.96
CA LEU A 150 9.55 -8.90 -11.73
C LEU A 150 10.79 -9.48 -11.05
N CYS A 151 11.93 -9.36 -11.71
CA CYS A 151 13.21 -9.74 -11.14
C CYS A 151 14.14 -8.53 -11.15
N ILE A 152 14.58 -8.13 -9.95
CA ILE A 152 15.58 -7.10 -9.77
C ILE A 152 16.87 -7.82 -9.41
N LEU A 153 17.84 -7.79 -10.32
CA LEU A 153 19.15 -8.37 -10.09
C LEU A 153 20.00 -7.39 -9.32
N GLY A 154 20.87 -7.93 -8.47
CA GLY A 154 21.99 -7.20 -7.90
C GLY A 154 21.76 -6.47 -6.59
N SER A 155 22.88 -6.06 -6.02
CA SER A 155 23.04 -5.35 -4.76
C SER A 155 23.27 -3.84 -4.95
N SER A 156 23.06 -3.31 -6.16
CA SER A 156 23.31 -1.88 -6.45
C SER A 156 22.04 -1.04 -6.36
N MET A 157 20.85 -1.65 -6.32
CA MET A 157 19.60 -0.90 -6.30
C MET A 157 19.43 -0.17 -4.97
N ILE A 158 19.43 1.16 -5.01
CA ILE A 158 19.35 2.04 -3.85
C ILE A 158 17.94 2.63 -3.70
N ARG A 159 17.30 3.00 -4.82
CA ARG A 159 16.05 3.79 -4.80
C ARG A 159 15.00 3.25 -5.77
N ILE A 160 13.77 3.16 -5.27
CA ILE A 160 12.54 2.94 -6.06
C ILE A 160 11.69 4.21 -5.98
N GLY A 161 11.37 4.79 -7.13
CA GLY A 161 10.65 6.05 -7.25
C GLY A 161 9.18 6.01 -6.81
N ASN A 162 8.56 7.17 -6.72
CA ASN A 162 7.14 7.30 -6.40
C ASN A 162 6.31 6.63 -7.49
N HIS A 163 5.30 5.85 -7.13
CA HIS A 163 4.44 5.12 -8.08
C HIS A 163 5.20 4.25 -9.10
N ALA A 164 6.47 3.90 -8.86
CA ALA A 164 7.31 3.21 -9.85
C ALA A 164 6.68 1.92 -10.39
N PHE A 165 5.95 1.16 -9.57
CA PHE A 165 5.19 -0.04 -9.96
C PHE A 165 3.70 0.09 -9.61
N GLY A 166 3.18 1.32 -9.50
CA GLY A 166 1.77 1.55 -9.19
C GLY A 166 0.87 0.90 -10.25
N GLY A 167 -0.15 0.13 -9.87
CA GLY A 167 -1.07 -0.52 -10.79
C GLY A 167 -0.51 -1.76 -11.50
N CYS A 168 0.67 -2.27 -11.12
CA CYS A 168 1.18 -3.58 -11.54
C CYS A 168 0.37 -4.72 -10.92
N SER A 169 -0.88 -4.85 -11.35
CA SER A 169 -1.92 -5.66 -10.72
C SER A 169 -1.74 -7.18 -10.87
N SER A 170 -0.85 -7.65 -11.75
CA SER A 170 -0.55 -9.08 -11.94
C SER A 170 0.69 -9.57 -11.20
N VAL A 171 1.48 -8.70 -10.57
CA VAL A 171 2.71 -9.11 -9.84
C VAL A 171 2.29 -9.86 -8.59
N THR A 172 2.69 -11.13 -8.47
CA THR A 172 2.26 -12.00 -7.35
C THR A 172 3.27 -12.08 -6.22
N ARG A 173 4.56 -11.98 -6.54
CA ARG A 173 5.68 -12.05 -5.59
C ARG A 173 6.72 -11.03 -5.98
N LEU A 174 7.30 -10.39 -4.97
CA LEU A 174 8.38 -9.44 -5.15
C LEU A 174 9.37 -9.58 -3.99
N ALA A 175 10.64 -9.75 -4.32
CA ALA A 175 11.75 -9.62 -3.39
C ALA A 175 12.54 -8.37 -3.80
N LEU A 176 12.64 -7.40 -2.90
CA LEU A 176 13.48 -6.23 -3.10
C LEU A 176 14.91 -6.55 -2.67
N PRO A 177 15.94 -6.09 -3.39
CA PRO A 177 17.32 -6.26 -2.96
C PRO A 177 17.59 -5.60 -1.59
N ASP A 178 18.46 -6.22 -0.79
CA ASP A 178 18.86 -5.71 0.53
C ASP A 178 19.51 -4.31 0.47
N SER A 179 20.01 -3.91 -0.69
CA SER A 179 20.62 -2.60 -0.93
C SER A 179 19.62 -1.46 -1.02
N VAL A 180 18.31 -1.74 -1.13
CA VAL A 180 17.30 -0.69 -1.30
C VAL A 180 17.12 0.07 0.00
N THR A 181 17.45 1.35 -0.04
CA THR A 181 17.34 2.26 1.12
C THR A 181 16.11 3.17 1.04
N GLN A 182 15.56 3.36 -0.16
CA GLN A 182 14.46 4.30 -0.41
C GLN A 182 13.38 3.69 -1.28
N ILE A 183 12.14 3.68 -0.76
CA ILE A 183 10.93 3.31 -1.51
C ILE A 183 10.00 4.53 -1.56
N GLY A 184 9.56 4.89 -2.76
CA GLY A 184 8.69 6.04 -3.02
C GLY A 184 7.26 5.88 -2.48
N GLY A 185 6.56 7.00 -2.36
CA GLY A 185 5.12 7.01 -2.09
C GLY A 185 4.39 6.36 -3.26
N GLY A 186 3.42 5.49 -2.96
CA GLY A 186 2.66 4.77 -3.98
C GLY A 186 3.46 3.76 -4.81
N ALA A 187 4.74 3.47 -4.47
CA ALA A 187 5.62 2.66 -5.31
C ALA A 187 5.01 1.30 -5.73
N PHE A 188 4.19 0.67 -4.89
CA PHE A 188 3.46 -0.56 -5.17
C PHE A 188 1.94 -0.39 -5.00
N PHE A 189 1.43 0.83 -5.14
CA PHE A 189 0.00 1.12 -5.02
C PHE A 189 -0.79 0.26 -6.01
N ARG A 190 -1.85 -0.41 -5.55
CA ARG A 190 -2.71 -1.29 -6.37
C ARG A 190 -1.96 -2.43 -7.09
N CYS A 191 -0.86 -2.92 -6.52
CA CYS A 191 -0.32 -4.24 -6.86
C CYS A 191 -1.24 -5.34 -6.30
N SER A 192 -2.48 -5.44 -6.81
CA SER A 192 -3.59 -6.17 -6.19
C SER A 192 -3.38 -7.68 -6.06
N SER A 193 -2.52 -8.27 -6.90
CA SER A 193 -2.18 -9.71 -6.84
C SER A 193 -0.96 -10.00 -5.97
N LEU A 194 -0.28 -8.99 -5.43
CA LEU A 194 0.93 -9.17 -4.62
C LEU A 194 0.58 -9.91 -3.33
N THR A 195 1.10 -11.12 -3.16
CA THR A 195 0.76 -12.00 -2.02
C THR A 195 1.76 -11.91 -0.88
N THR A 196 3.04 -11.73 -1.20
CA THR A 196 4.16 -11.66 -0.26
C THR A 196 5.16 -10.61 -0.72
N LEU A 197 5.70 -9.85 0.23
CA LEU A 197 6.76 -8.89 0.03
C LEU A 197 7.64 -8.81 1.27
N THR A 198 8.95 -8.74 1.06
CA THR A 198 9.94 -8.43 2.10
C THR A 198 10.43 -6.99 1.88
N ILE A 199 10.30 -6.14 2.90
CA ILE A 199 10.89 -4.79 2.89
C ILE A 199 12.34 -4.92 3.37
N PRO A 200 13.34 -4.34 2.68
CA PRO A 200 14.74 -4.41 3.10
C PRO A 200 15.03 -3.70 4.43
N GLU A 201 15.95 -4.25 5.22
CA GLU A 201 16.33 -3.77 6.57
C GLU A 201 16.96 -2.36 6.57
N SER A 202 17.36 -1.84 5.41
CA SER A 202 17.86 -0.46 5.29
C SER A 202 16.76 0.59 5.11
N VAL A 203 15.50 0.18 4.92
CA VAL A 203 14.38 1.12 4.72
C VAL A 203 13.99 1.75 6.06
N THR A 204 13.98 3.08 6.12
CA THR A 204 13.69 3.83 7.35
C THR A 204 12.27 4.39 7.43
N CYS A 205 11.54 4.42 6.31
CA CYS A 205 10.15 4.90 6.28
C CYS A 205 9.34 4.17 5.21
N ILE A 206 8.07 3.92 5.53
CA ILE A 206 7.06 3.47 4.56
C ILE A 206 6.26 4.70 4.19
N LYS A 207 6.33 5.14 2.93
CA LYS A 207 5.70 6.39 2.49
C LYS A 207 4.21 6.25 2.22
N ASP A 208 3.58 7.38 1.92
CA ASP A 208 2.16 7.46 1.62
C ASP A 208 1.77 6.49 0.50
N SER A 209 0.71 5.72 0.72
CA SER A 209 0.13 4.76 -0.22
C SER A 209 1.08 3.69 -0.77
N THR A 210 2.28 3.49 -0.21
CA THR A 210 3.31 2.60 -0.78
C THR A 210 2.78 1.20 -1.10
N PHE A 211 1.91 0.63 -0.26
CA PHE A 211 1.22 -0.66 -0.47
C PHE A 211 -0.31 -0.54 -0.50
N GLY A 212 -0.84 0.68 -0.67
CA GLY A 212 -2.28 0.90 -0.69
C GLY A 212 -2.93 0.13 -1.84
N GLY A 213 -3.96 -0.67 -1.57
CA GLY A 213 -4.68 -1.47 -2.57
C GLY A 213 -4.01 -2.79 -2.94
N CYS A 214 -2.96 -3.24 -2.22
CA CYS A 214 -2.40 -4.58 -2.35
C CYS A 214 -3.34 -5.64 -1.74
N SER A 215 -4.53 -5.82 -2.32
CA SER A 215 -5.64 -6.60 -1.75
C SER A 215 -5.33 -8.08 -1.48
N SER A 216 -4.36 -8.67 -2.19
CA SER A 216 -3.95 -10.08 -1.99
C SER A 216 -2.78 -10.25 -1.00
N LEU A 217 -2.23 -9.16 -0.45
CA LEU A 217 -1.06 -9.21 0.44
C LEU A 217 -1.46 -9.87 1.76
N ARG A 218 -0.90 -11.04 2.05
CA ARG A 218 -1.31 -11.85 3.22
C ARG A 218 -0.49 -11.58 4.48
N SER A 219 0.80 -11.35 4.27
CA SER A 219 1.80 -11.14 5.31
C SER A 219 2.90 -10.22 4.79
N LEU A 220 3.39 -9.37 5.66
CA LEU A 220 4.52 -8.48 5.42
C LEU A 220 5.26 -8.26 6.74
N THR A 221 6.59 -8.23 6.69
CA THR A 221 7.41 -7.85 7.85
C THR A 221 7.84 -6.40 7.68
N ILE A 222 7.58 -5.56 8.68
CA ILE A 222 8.10 -4.19 8.73
C ILE A 222 9.47 -4.24 9.44
N PRO A 223 10.56 -3.80 8.80
CA PRO A 223 11.89 -3.81 9.39
C PRO A 223 12.02 -2.94 10.63
N ALA A 224 12.88 -3.34 11.57
CA ALA A 224 13.09 -2.62 12.82
C ALA A 224 13.65 -1.20 12.63
N SER A 225 14.27 -0.94 11.47
CA SER A 225 14.77 0.38 11.03
C SER A 225 13.67 1.39 10.72
N VAL A 226 12.42 0.96 10.50
CA VAL A 226 11.32 1.84 10.11
C VAL A 226 10.89 2.71 11.29
N THR A 227 10.90 4.03 11.10
CA THR A 227 10.52 5.02 12.10
C THR A 227 9.16 5.66 11.83
N SER A 228 8.63 5.55 10.61
CA SER A 228 7.32 6.12 10.23
C SER A 228 6.60 5.32 9.15
N ILE A 229 5.27 5.32 9.25
CA ILE A 229 4.33 4.74 8.28
C ILE A 229 3.41 5.86 7.78
N GLY A 230 3.41 6.10 6.47
CA GLY A 230 2.70 7.20 5.82
C GLY A 230 1.18 7.00 5.70
N ASN A 231 0.54 8.01 5.11
CA ASN A 231 -0.91 8.01 4.90
C ASN A 231 -1.32 6.94 3.90
N HIS A 232 -2.39 6.20 4.17
CA HIS A 232 -2.89 5.13 3.30
C HIS A 232 -1.86 4.03 2.97
N ALA A 233 -0.75 3.93 3.72
CA ALA A 233 0.40 3.07 3.37
C ALA A 233 0.01 1.61 3.09
N PHE A 234 -0.96 1.06 3.83
CA PHE A 234 -1.53 -0.28 3.67
C PHE A 234 -3.04 -0.26 3.44
N ALA A 235 -3.63 0.89 3.10
CA ALA A 235 -5.08 1.00 2.93
C ALA A 235 -5.59 0.01 1.87
N GLY A 236 -6.60 -0.80 2.19
CA GLY A 236 -7.18 -1.79 1.28
C GLY A 236 -6.34 -3.06 1.09
N CYS A 237 -5.35 -3.33 1.95
CA CYS A 237 -4.69 -4.64 2.03
C CYS A 237 -5.64 -5.67 2.66
N SER A 238 -6.74 -5.99 1.99
CA SER A 238 -7.86 -6.74 2.55
C SER A 238 -7.54 -8.19 2.95
N SER A 239 -6.48 -8.79 2.41
CA SER A 239 -6.01 -10.13 2.80
C SER A 239 -4.95 -10.12 3.91
N LEU A 240 -4.50 -8.95 4.37
CA LEU A 240 -3.43 -8.85 5.37
C LEU A 240 -3.98 -9.30 6.72
N SER A 241 -3.51 -10.46 7.19
CA SER A 241 -4.08 -11.14 8.35
C SER A 241 -3.33 -10.89 9.66
N SER A 242 -2.03 -10.62 9.54
CA SER A 242 -1.11 -10.31 10.63
C SER A 242 -0.11 -9.26 10.17
N LEU A 243 0.23 -8.33 11.07
CA LEU A 243 1.25 -7.32 10.85
C LEU A 243 1.88 -6.94 12.18
N ASP A 244 3.19 -7.08 12.28
CA ASP A 244 3.96 -6.61 13.43
C ASP A 244 4.53 -5.23 13.11
N ILE A 245 4.16 -4.23 13.92
CA ILE A 245 4.73 -2.87 13.83
C ILE A 245 5.87 -2.75 14.84
N PRO A 246 7.11 -2.46 14.41
CA PRO A 246 8.24 -2.31 15.31
C PRO A 246 8.07 -1.17 16.31
N ASN A 247 8.64 -1.35 17.51
CA ASN A 247 8.65 -0.35 18.58
C ASN A 247 9.36 0.97 18.22
N GLY A 248 10.14 1.00 17.12
CA GLY A 248 10.80 2.21 16.62
C GLY A 248 9.87 3.14 15.83
N VAL A 249 8.66 2.69 15.46
CA VAL A 249 7.72 3.47 14.66
C VAL A 249 7.05 4.54 15.52
N ALA A 250 7.44 5.80 15.31
CA ALA A 250 6.92 6.94 16.07
C ALA A 250 5.65 7.55 15.46
N GLU A 251 5.43 7.36 14.16
CA GLU A 251 4.31 7.97 13.44
C GLU A 251 3.59 6.95 12.54
N ILE A 252 2.26 6.92 12.65
CA ILE A 252 1.36 6.18 11.76
C ILE A 252 0.40 7.19 11.12
N GLY A 253 0.33 7.18 9.79
CA GLY A 253 -0.43 8.12 8.98
C GLY A 253 -1.95 7.95 9.02
N TYR A 254 -2.64 8.91 8.42
CA TYR A 254 -4.09 8.87 8.21
C TYR A 254 -4.45 7.65 7.36
N ASN A 255 -5.50 6.92 7.74
CA ASN A 255 -5.98 5.74 7.02
C ASN A 255 -4.91 4.68 6.74
N ALA A 256 -3.82 4.62 7.50
CA ALA A 256 -2.67 3.77 7.19
C ALA A 256 -3.04 2.30 7.00
N PHE A 257 -3.99 1.77 7.78
CA PHE A 257 -4.50 0.39 7.70
C PHE A 257 -5.98 0.33 7.33
N PHE A 258 -6.54 1.41 6.77
CA PHE A 258 -7.97 1.46 6.43
C PHE A 258 -8.37 0.32 5.49
N GLY A 259 -9.38 -0.47 5.82
CA GLY A 259 -9.86 -1.58 4.99
C GLY A 259 -8.95 -2.80 4.98
N CYS A 260 -8.04 -2.97 5.95
CA CYS A 260 -7.33 -4.23 6.18
C CYS A 260 -8.29 -5.27 6.82
N SER A 261 -9.30 -5.68 6.07
CA SER A 261 -10.46 -6.41 6.58
C SER A 261 -10.17 -7.82 7.13
N SER A 262 -9.01 -8.42 6.81
CA SER A 262 -8.57 -9.70 7.38
C SER A 262 -7.68 -9.56 8.61
N LEU A 263 -7.29 -8.34 8.99
CA LEU A 263 -6.35 -8.12 10.10
C LEU A 263 -7.02 -8.49 11.43
N THR A 264 -6.49 -9.50 12.12
CA THR A 264 -7.16 -10.08 13.31
C THR A 264 -6.70 -9.47 14.63
N SER A 265 -5.43 -9.09 14.72
CA SER A 265 -4.83 -8.46 15.90
C SER A 265 -3.68 -7.55 15.49
N LEU A 266 -3.46 -6.49 16.26
CA LEU A 266 -2.35 -5.56 16.07
C LEU A 266 -1.98 -4.90 17.40
N THR A 267 -0.69 -4.64 17.59
CA THR A 267 -0.17 -3.87 18.73
C THR A 267 0.32 -2.52 18.22
N VAL A 268 -0.19 -1.42 18.77
CA VAL A 268 0.30 -0.08 18.46
C VAL A 268 1.62 0.15 19.24
N PRO A 269 2.70 0.60 18.59
CA PRO A 269 3.99 0.83 19.25
C PRO A 269 3.96 1.87 20.36
N GLU A 270 4.71 1.65 21.44
CA GLU A 270 4.82 2.56 22.61
C GLU A 270 5.34 3.98 22.27
N SER A 271 5.97 4.17 21.11
CA SER A 271 6.41 5.47 20.62
C SER A 271 5.29 6.31 19.98
N VAL A 272 4.15 5.70 19.63
CA VAL A 272 3.04 6.39 18.98
C VAL A 272 2.28 7.24 19.99
N THR A 273 2.08 8.52 19.68
CA THR A 273 1.38 9.48 20.55
C THR A 273 -0.07 9.77 20.11
N CYS A 274 -0.42 9.44 18.87
CA CYS A 274 -1.75 9.73 18.31
C CYS A 274 -2.16 8.62 17.34
N ILE A 275 -3.41 8.15 17.48
CA ILE A 275 -4.07 7.33 16.47
C ILE A 275 -4.82 8.28 15.54
N LYS A 276 -4.37 8.44 14.30
CA LYS A 276 -4.93 9.41 13.34
C LYS A 276 -6.29 8.97 12.77
N ASP A 277 -6.90 9.87 12.01
CA ASP A 277 -8.21 9.61 11.43
C ASP A 277 -8.18 8.37 10.51
N GLY A 278 -9.15 7.49 10.72
CA GLY A 278 -9.35 6.27 9.94
C GLY A 278 -8.22 5.25 9.99
N THR A 279 -7.22 5.39 10.88
CA THR A 279 -6.01 4.54 10.89
C THR A 279 -6.33 3.04 10.84
N PHE A 280 -7.34 2.58 11.58
CA PHE A 280 -7.83 1.18 11.59
C PHE A 280 -9.29 1.07 11.11
N GLY A 281 -9.81 2.07 10.37
CA GLY A 281 -11.16 2.01 9.83
C GLY A 281 -11.35 0.79 8.92
N GLU A 282 -12.55 0.20 8.89
CA GLU A 282 -12.94 -0.98 8.10
C GLU A 282 -12.05 -2.22 8.31
N CYS A 283 -11.33 -2.32 9.44
CA CYS A 283 -10.62 -3.53 9.86
C CYS A 283 -11.61 -4.53 10.49
N SER A 284 -12.54 -5.06 9.68
CA SER A 284 -13.71 -5.80 10.17
C SER A 284 -13.40 -7.10 10.91
N ALA A 285 -12.26 -7.75 10.66
CA ALA A 285 -11.80 -8.94 11.41
C ALA A 285 -11.00 -8.62 12.69
N LEU A 286 -10.72 -7.34 12.99
CA LEU A 286 -9.89 -6.96 14.13
C LEU A 286 -10.61 -7.29 15.44
N ARG A 287 -10.09 -8.27 16.19
CA ARG A 287 -10.70 -8.75 17.44
C ARG A 287 -10.14 -8.09 18.69
N SER A 288 -8.83 -7.81 18.66
CA SER A 288 -8.09 -7.24 19.77
C SER A 288 -7.04 -6.27 19.25
N LEU A 289 -6.95 -5.11 19.89
CA LEU A 289 -5.91 -4.12 19.65
C LEU A 289 -5.47 -3.51 20.98
N THR A 290 -4.16 -3.36 21.17
CA THR A 290 -3.60 -2.71 22.36
C THR A 290 -3.19 -1.29 22.01
N ILE A 291 -3.72 -0.31 22.76
CA ILE A 291 -3.34 1.10 22.67
C ILE A 291 -2.34 1.39 23.79
N PRO A 292 -1.10 1.84 23.49
CA PRO A 292 -0.09 2.10 24.50
C PRO A 292 -0.39 3.37 25.30
N ALA A 293 0.18 3.46 26.50
CA ALA A 293 -0.07 4.56 27.44
C ALA A 293 0.40 5.93 26.92
N SER A 294 1.30 5.94 25.92
CA SER A 294 1.79 7.11 25.22
C SER A 294 0.73 7.84 24.38
N VAL A 295 -0.36 7.17 24.01
CA VAL A 295 -1.39 7.76 23.13
C VAL A 295 -2.20 8.81 23.88
N THR A 296 -2.25 10.02 23.32
CA THR A 296 -2.97 11.16 23.87
C THR A 296 -4.27 11.49 23.13
N SER A 297 -4.46 10.99 21.91
CA SER A 297 -5.65 11.25 21.11
C SER A 297 -5.99 10.12 20.13
N ILE A 298 -7.30 9.96 19.90
CA ILE A 298 -7.87 9.03 18.92
C ILE A 298 -8.67 9.84 17.91
N GLY A 299 -8.32 9.71 16.63
CA GLY A 299 -8.86 10.49 15.52
C GLY A 299 -10.27 10.07 15.09
N ASN A 300 -10.82 10.81 14.12
CA ASN A 300 -12.13 10.54 13.57
C ASN A 300 -12.13 9.20 12.81
N HIS A 301 -13.19 8.41 12.95
CA HIS A 301 -13.33 7.10 12.29
C HIS A 301 -12.16 6.12 12.55
N ALA A 302 -11.33 6.35 13.56
CA ALA A 302 -10.09 5.62 13.80
C ALA A 302 -10.28 4.09 13.82
N PHE A 303 -11.41 3.62 14.33
CA PHE A 303 -11.81 2.20 14.39
C PHE A 303 -13.20 1.98 13.76
N ALA A 304 -13.70 2.91 12.95
CA ALA A 304 -15.03 2.76 12.34
C ALA A 304 -15.09 1.44 11.54
N GLY A 305 -16.17 0.67 11.62
CA GLY A 305 -16.33 -0.59 10.89
C GLY A 305 -15.53 -1.78 11.43
N CYS A 306 -14.86 -1.66 12.60
CA CYS A 306 -14.22 -2.80 13.27
C CYS A 306 -15.25 -3.73 13.93
N SER A 307 -16.06 -4.39 13.12
CA SER A 307 -17.25 -5.14 13.55
C SER A 307 -16.95 -6.37 14.42
N SER A 308 -15.72 -6.90 14.39
CA SER A 308 -15.28 -8.02 15.26
C SER A 308 -14.57 -7.59 16.54
N LEU A 309 -14.39 -6.29 16.80
CA LEU A 309 -13.65 -5.80 17.95
C LEU A 309 -14.47 -6.00 19.22
N ILE A 310 -14.00 -6.86 20.14
CA ILE A 310 -14.79 -7.28 21.32
C ILE A 310 -14.55 -6.36 22.51
N ARG A 311 -13.29 -5.99 22.71
CA ARG A 311 -12.80 -5.19 23.83
C ARG A 311 -11.72 -4.26 23.34
N LEU A 312 -11.74 -3.05 23.88
CA LEU A 312 -10.69 -2.06 23.68
C LEU A 312 -10.52 -1.28 24.98
N ASP A 313 -9.30 -1.27 25.51
CA ASP A 313 -8.95 -0.51 26.70
C ASP A 313 -8.33 0.82 26.27
N ILE A 314 -8.98 1.93 26.60
CA ILE A 314 -8.46 3.27 26.29
C ILE A 314 -7.55 3.73 27.44
N PRO A 315 -6.27 4.04 27.18
CA PRO A 315 -5.33 4.37 28.24
C PRO A 315 -5.58 5.77 28.83
N ASN A 316 -5.26 5.95 30.11
CA ASN A 316 -5.39 7.21 30.86
C ASN A 316 -4.62 8.41 30.28
N GLY A 317 -3.83 8.24 29.21
CA GLY A 317 -3.20 9.35 28.49
C GLY A 317 -4.16 10.04 27.52
N VAL A 318 -5.23 9.36 27.08
CA VAL A 318 -6.12 9.84 26.02
C VAL A 318 -7.00 10.97 26.53
N ALA A 319 -6.87 12.15 25.91
CA ALA A 319 -7.64 13.34 26.23
C ALA A 319 -8.84 13.55 25.28
N GLU A 320 -8.73 13.09 24.04
CA GLU A 320 -9.69 13.34 22.96
C GLU A 320 -10.03 12.07 22.16
N ILE A 321 -11.32 11.86 21.92
CA ILE A 321 -11.86 10.82 21.02
C ILE A 321 -12.66 11.50 19.90
N GLY A 322 -12.22 11.27 18.66
CA GLY A 322 -12.76 11.86 17.44
C GLY A 322 -14.17 11.39 17.05
N TYR A 323 -14.75 12.06 16.06
CA TYR A 323 -16.08 11.72 15.52
C TYR A 323 -16.10 10.30 14.97
N ASN A 324 -17.17 9.55 15.29
CA ASN A 324 -17.41 8.20 14.78
C ASN A 324 -16.24 7.23 15.02
N ALA A 325 -15.42 7.46 16.06
CA ALA A 325 -14.19 6.71 16.28
C ALA A 325 -14.43 5.20 16.34
N PHE A 326 -15.54 4.72 16.92
CA PHE A 326 -15.94 3.31 16.96
C PHE A 326 -17.30 3.06 16.30
N PHE A 327 -17.68 3.88 15.32
CA PHE A 327 -18.93 3.69 14.56
C PHE A 327 -18.94 2.32 13.88
N GLY A 328 -19.99 1.52 14.05
CA GLY A 328 -20.08 0.19 13.42
C GLY A 328 -19.24 -0.91 14.08
N CYS A 329 -18.65 -0.66 15.26
CA CYS A 329 -18.02 -1.70 16.09
C CYS A 329 -19.08 -2.57 16.79
N SER A 330 -19.81 -3.38 16.01
CA SER A 330 -21.00 -4.10 16.48
C SER A 330 -20.74 -5.21 17.52
N SER A 331 -19.51 -5.72 17.64
CA SER A 331 -19.15 -6.71 18.67
C SER A 331 -18.56 -6.10 19.94
N LEU A 332 -18.41 -4.77 20.00
CA LEU A 332 -17.74 -4.12 21.12
C LEU A 332 -18.67 -4.15 22.34
N THR A 333 -18.37 -5.03 23.29
CA THR A 333 -19.24 -5.24 24.46
C THR A 333 -18.88 -4.30 25.59
N THR A 334 -17.59 -4.11 25.82
CA THR A 334 -17.03 -3.29 26.90
C THR A 334 -16.03 -2.28 26.33
N LEU A 335 -16.25 -1.01 26.65
CA LEU A 335 -15.31 0.08 26.41
C LEU A 335 -15.09 0.81 27.73
N THR A 336 -13.87 0.76 28.25
CA THR A 336 -13.50 1.54 29.44
C THR A 336 -12.92 2.86 28.97
N ILE A 337 -13.64 3.95 29.23
CA ILE A 337 -13.17 5.31 28.97
C ILE A 337 -12.49 5.83 30.25
N PRO A 338 -11.23 6.28 30.20
CA PRO A 338 -10.49 6.72 31.38
C PRO A 338 -10.86 8.16 31.79
N GLU A 339 -10.60 8.48 33.06
CA GLU A 339 -10.79 9.81 33.67
C GLU A 339 -9.93 10.93 33.03
N SER A 340 -9.12 10.64 32.02
CA SER A 340 -8.40 11.65 31.25
C SER A 340 -9.20 12.20 30.07
N VAL A 341 -10.22 11.48 29.60
CA VAL A 341 -10.99 11.88 28.42
C VAL A 341 -11.88 13.05 28.79
N THR A 342 -11.65 14.20 28.14
CA THR A 342 -12.41 15.43 28.39
C THR A 342 -13.49 15.67 27.34
N CYS A 343 -13.34 15.09 26.14
CA CYS A 343 -14.21 15.30 24.99
C CYS A 343 -14.48 13.98 24.24
N ILE A 344 -15.77 13.64 24.07
CA ILE A 344 -16.26 12.52 23.25
C ILE A 344 -17.14 13.10 22.14
N LYS A 345 -16.75 12.92 20.88
CA LYS A 345 -17.47 13.49 19.73
C LYS A 345 -18.61 12.56 19.21
N ALA A 346 -19.38 13.02 18.22
CA ALA A 346 -20.58 12.34 17.70
C ALA A 346 -20.37 10.89 17.21
N GLY A 347 -21.40 10.03 17.32
CA GLY A 347 -21.57 8.72 16.66
C GLY A 347 -20.57 7.64 17.03
N CYS A 348 -20.01 7.70 18.23
CA CYS A 348 -18.82 6.95 18.58
C CYS A 348 -19.03 5.46 18.83
N ILE A 349 -20.23 4.92 19.06
CA ILE A 349 -20.31 3.57 19.63
C ILE A 349 -21.55 2.74 19.28
N SER A 350 -21.40 1.42 19.43
CA SER A 350 -22.45 0.40 19.49
C SER A 350 -22.17 -0.52 20.68
N LEU A 351 -22.40 -0.04 21.91
CA LEU A 351 -22.07 -0.77 23.16
C LEU A 351 -23.28 -1.37 23.83
N THR A 352 -23.04 -2.34 24.72
CA THR A 352 -24.05 -2.85 25.68
C THR A 352 -24.05 -2.11 27.01
N ARG A 353 -22.88 -1.63 27.44
CA ARG A 353 -22.70 -0.83 28.66
C ARG A 353 -21.62 0.21 28.43
N LEU A 354 -21.87 1.43 28.90
CA LEU A 354 -20.90 2.52 28.92
C LEU A 354 -20.92 3.24 30.26
N ASP A 355 -19.75 3.31 30.90
CA ASP A 355 -19.52 4.14 32.08
C ASP A 355 -18.72 5.38 31.64
N VAL A 356 -19.36 6.55 31.62
CA VAL A 356 -18.70 7.81 31.25
C VAL A 356 -17.96 8.37 32.47
N PRO A 357 -16.66 8.69 32.37
CA PRO A 357 -15.87 9.14 33.52
C PRO A 357 -16.18 10.59 33.92
N ASN A 358 -15.96 10.93 35.19
CA ASN A 358 -16.28 12.24 35.76
C ASN A 358 -15.51 13.39 35.10
N ALA A 359 -14.38 13.14 34.46
CA ALA A 359 -13.67 14.19 33.75
C ALA A 359 -14.32 14.67 32.44
N VAL A 360 -15.29 13.93 31.89
CA VAL A 360 -15.95 14.32 30.63
C VAL A 360 -16.82 15.55 30.87
N THR A 361 -16.55 16.64 30.14
CA THR A 361 -17.33 17.89 30.23
C THR A 361 -18.28 18.09 29.05
N GLU A 362 -18.00 17.46 27.91
CA GLU A 362 -18.77 17.60 26.67
C GLU A 362 -18.99 16.24 25.99
N ILE A 363 -20.24 15.97 25.60
CA ILE A 363 -20.66 14.83 24.77
C ILE A 363 -21.29 15.39 23.48
N GLY A 364 -20.70 15.07 22.33
CA GLY A 364 -21.14 15.55 21.02
C GLY A 364 -22.55 15.10 20.63
N VAL A 365 -23.21 15.88 19.75
CA VAL A 365 -24.49 15.51 19.12
C VAL A 365 -24.39 14.11 18.53
N ASN A 366 -25.37 13.23 18.73
CA ASN A 366 -25.36 11.84 18.23
C ASN A 366 -24.22 10.96 18.76
N ALA A 367 -23.50 11.30 19.84
CA ALA A 367 -22.40 10.47 20.41
C ALA A 367 -22.75 8.98 20.58
N PHE A 368 -24.03 8.67 20.82
CA PHE A 368 -24.55 7.32 21.00
C PHE A 368 -25.55 6.89 19.91
N HIS A 369 -25.61 7.60 18.78
CA HIS A 369 -26.52 7.27 17.68
C HIS A 369 -26.13 5.92 17.06
N GLY A 370 -27.04 4.94 17.07
CA GLY A 370 -26.77 3.57 16.61
C GLY A 370 -26.29 2.61 17.72
N CYS A 371 -26.32 3.04 18.99
CA CYS A 371 -26.14 2.18 20.17
C CYS A 371 -27.39 1.31 20.45
N SER A 372 -27.91 0.58 19.47
CA SER A 372 -29.15 -0.23 19.61
C SER A 372 -29.08 -1.38 20.62
N SER A 373 -27.90 -1.65 21.18
CA SER A 373 -27.67 -2.69 22.19
C SER A 373 -27.39 -2.14 23.59
N LEU A 374 -27.42 -0.81 23.78
CA LEU A 374 -27.03 -0.17 25.04
C LEU A 374 -28.10 -0.37 26.11
N THR A 375 -27.78 -1.17 27.12
CA THR A 375 -28.68 -1.50 28.22
C THR A 375 -28.46 -0.66 29.47
N SER A 376 -27.26 -0.07 29.63
CA SER A 376 -26.93 0.77 30.76
C SER A 376 -25.94 1.87 30.37
N LEU A 377 -26.28 3.12 30.69
CA LEU A 377 -25.44 4.29 30.48
C LEU A 377 -25.39 5.11 31.78
N THR A 378 -24.19 5.34 32.31
CA THR A 378 -23.99 6.22 33.46
C THR A 378 -23.35 7.52 32.99
N ILE A 379 -24.07 8.65 33.12
CA ILE A 379 -23.56 10.00 32.80
C ILE A 379 -23.26 10.75 34.11
N PRO A 380 -22.02 11.19 34.35
CA PRO A 380 -21.65 11.90 35.57
C PRO A 380 -22.15 13.35 35.56
N GLU A 381 -22.30 13.94 36.76
CA GLU A 381 -22.84 15.30 36.94
C GLU A 381 -21.97 16.41 36.34
N THR A 382 -20.72 16.08 36.02
CA THR A 382 -19.72 16.98 35.45
C THR A 382 -19.94 17.27 33.98
N VAL A 383 -20.74 16.47 33.27
CA VAL A 383 -21.11 16.70 31.87
C VAL A 383 -22.00 17.95 31.78
N ARG A 384 -21.49 19.00 31.14
CA ARG A 384 -22.18 20.31 31.05
C ARG A 384 -22.95 20.47 29.76
N GLU A 385 -22.48 19.83 28.69
CA GLU A 385 -23.08 19.91 27.37
C GLU A 385 -23.23 18.50 26.77
N ILE A 386 -24.47 18.15 26.45
CA ILE A 386 -24.84 16.97 25.66
C ILE A 386 -25.53 17.53 24.42
N GLY A 387 -24.95 17.30 23.25
CA GLY A 387 -25.34 17.79 21.93
C GLY A 387 -26.53 18.75 21.84
N SER A 388 -26.28 20.04 21.55
CA SER A 388 -27.33 20.96 21.11
C SER A 388 -27.25 21.19 19.60
N ASN A 389 -28.33 20.97 18.88
CA ASN A 389 -28.44 21.27 17.44
C ASN A 389 -28.66 22.78 17.18
N ASP A 390 -28.08 23.65 18.01
CA ASP A 390 -28.51 25.04 18.15
C ASP A 390 -27.50 26.07 17.58
N LYS A 391 -26.74 25.69 16.55
CA LYS A 391 -26.00 26.67 15.72
C LYS A 391 -26.89 27.42 14.71
N LYS A 392 -28.23 27.31 14.77
CA LYS A 392 -29.14 28.05 13.85
C LYS A 392 -30.43 28.66 14.43
N ARG A 393 -30.59 28.88 15.74
CA ARG A 393 -31.69 29.74 16.25
C ARG A 393 -31.19 30.87 17.14
N ARG A 394 -31.36 32.10 16.64
CA ARG A 394 -31.14 33.37 17.35
C ARG A 394 -31.80 33.35 18.74
N PRO A 395 -31.25 34.06 19.74
CA PRO A 395 -31.72 33.98 21.11
C PRO A 395 -33.06 34.70 21.25
N THR A 396 -34.10 34.00 21.66
CA THR A 396 -35.27 34.63 22.29
C THR A 396 -35.24 34.36 23.79
N ARG A 397 -35.31 35.45 24.55
CA ARG A 397 -35.29 35.50 26.02
C ARG A 397 -36.36 34.59 26.63
N ARG A 398 -35.96 33.70 27.55
CA ARG A 398 -36.51 33.48 28.92
C ARG A 398 -36.24 32.03 29.39
N GLY A 399 -35.91 31.88 30.67
CA GLY A 399 -35.99 30.62 31.41
C GLY A 399 -34.65 29.94 31.72
N ARG A 400 -34.01 30.33 32.83
CA ARG A 400 -33.03 29.50 33.54
C ARG A 400 -33.80 28.36 34.21
N GLY A 401 -33.49 27.12 33.86
CA GLY A 401 -34.08 25.91 34.45
C GLY A 401 -34.85 25.09 33.40
N GLY A 402 -34.20 24.06 32.83
CA GLY A 402 -34.87 23.15 31.89
C GLY A 402 -34.02 22.51 30.80
N ARG A 403 -32.72 22.84 30.68
CA ARG A 403 -31.84 22.24 29.65
C ARG A 403 -31.29 20.85 30.02
N ARG A 404 -31.16 20.54 31.32
CA ARG A 404 -30.61 19.26 31.82
C ARG A 404 -31.56 18.08 31.59
N SER A 405 -32.86 18.23 31.85
CA SER A 405 -33.81 17.10 31.74
C SER A 405 -34.13 16.72 30.29
N ARG A 406 -34.13 17.68 29.35
CA ARG A 406 -34.49 17.40 27.96
C ARG A 406 -33.39 16.67 27.19
N ALA A 407 -32.12 16.99 27.48
CA ALA A 407 -30.98 16.33 26.86
C ALA A 407 -30.70 14.93 27.43
N VAL A 408 -30.97 14.72 28.73
CA VAL A 408 -30.96 13.37 29.34
C VAL A 408 -32.06 12.51 28.74
N ASN A 409 -33.28 13.05 28.56
CA ASN A 409 -34.37 12.32 27.92
C ASN A 409 -34.10 11.98 26.44
N GLU A 410 -33.43 12.84 25.66
CA GLU A 410 -33.06 12.52 24.26
C GLU A 410 -31.96 11.44 24.16
N VAL A 411 -31.10 11.32 25.17
CA VAL A 411 -30.09 10.24 25.26
C VAL A 411 -30.71 8.94 25.80
N GLU A 412 -31.66 9.03 26.72
CA GLU A 412 -32.45 7.87 27.20
C GLU A 412 -33.41 7.37 26.11
N ASP A 413 -34.07 8.25 25.35
CA ASP A 413 -34.95 7.86 24.22
C ASP A 413 -34.16 7.23 23.06
N ALA A 414 -32.90 7.61 22.86
CA ALA A 414 -32.00 6.97 21.90
C ALA A 414 -31.41 5.63 22.38
N ALA A 415 -31.52 5.32 23.68
CA ALA A 415 -31.16 4.03 24.26
C ALA A 415 -32.35 3.05 24.35
N VAL A 416 -33.58 3.49 24.02
CA VAL A 416 -34.83 2.72 24.18
C VAL A 416 -35.49 2.36 22.83
N LEU A 417 -34.89 2.67 21.69
CA LEU A 417 -35.30 2.21 20.34
C LEU A 417 -34.13 1.55 19.61
#